data_AF-A0A815V8U1-F1
#
_entry.id   AF-A0A815V8U1-F1
#
_cell.length_a   1.000
_cell.length_b   1.000
_cell.length_c   1.000
_cell.angle_alpha   90.00
_cell.angle_beta   90.00
_cell.angle_gamma   90.00
#
_symmetry.space_group_name_H-M   'P 1'
#
loop_
_entity.id
_entity.type
_entity.pdbx_description
1 polymer ?
#
loop_
_entity_poly.entity_id
_entity_poly.type
_entity_poly.pdbx_seq_one_letter_code
_entity_poly.pdbx_strand_id
1 'polypeptide(L)'
;MSKILTWNNDQWVSYDDKETFIMRRHYARKHCLKGVMIWSIDQDIDNKLTLTGRKTKIPFYIIAHMANTRTSLDWAIKNGANAIENDLQFDQRGNPVKFEHQHVCDCICVINDDHICQVLHNKCSGPQASDDAERHLQHAAKLVNIALIIIDSKVKSNWGKRLPEAGKAVVPFLDRNLFEYGYRGNVIIGSGEVKTYEYIKAAIEAANNSPYKTRYYFTFDQEGDDYSGVIAMLSRLTDNRVYGTGLASCLPETYYSGIEKAAEGKTNYEHGLSYIWTLDKESSMKEYIKRGVQGIVTNRVRLARRIAESQGRYIAQYSDPIPISTASIVSPNKCDCDYHPGGCTVSWPAPNEKACKCHYKALQWTCSGSVVSCDSKNKKCKNPDASFEACEIGKGDCDGY
;
A
#
# COMPACT_ATOMS: atom_id res chain seq x y z
N MET A 1 12.42 29.84 -8.25
CA MET A 1 11.06 29.69 -8.80
C MET A 1 10.13 30.40 -7.85
N SER A 2 9.38 31.36 -8.38
CA SER A 2 8.52 32.28 -7.65
C SER A 2 7.37 32.65 -8.57
N LYS A 3 6.21 32.97 -8.03
CA LYS A 3 5.14 33.58 -8.81
C LYS A 3 5.37 35.09 -8.84
N ILE A 4 5.03 35.70 -9.97
CA ILE A 4 5.26 37.13 -10.22
C ILE A 4 3.91 37.74 -10.63
N LEU A 5 3.56 38.83 -9.98
CA LEU A 5 2.46 39.70 -10.38
C LEU A 5 3.06 40.95 -11.00
N THR A 6 2.60 41.35 -12.19
CA THR A 6 3.10 42.52 -12.94
C THR A 6 1.98 43.55 -13.15
N TRP A 7 2.33 44.85 -13.14
CA TRP A 7 1.40 45.94 -13.45
C TRP A 7 2.12 47.16 -14.04
N ASN A 8 1.37 48.11 -14.61
CA ASN A 8 1.87 49.35 -15.22
C ASN A 8 3.07 49.19 -16.18
N ASN A 9 3.17 48.04 -16.86
CA ASN A 9 4.20 47.67 -17.84
C ASN A 9 5.65 47.57 -17.33
N ASP A 10 5.98 48.12 -16.16
CA ASP A 10 7.34 48.10 -15.59
C ASP A 10 7.41 47.71 -14.10
N GLN A 11 6.26 47.50 -13.45
CA GLN A 11 6.21 47.12 -12.04
C GLN A 11 5.96 45.63 -11.87
N TRP A 12 6.57 45.04 -10.84
CA TRP A 12 6.39 43.64 -10.50
C TRP A 12 6.62 43.36 -9.01
N VAL A 13 5.95 42.34 -8.49
CA VAL A 13 6.19 41.79 -7.16
C VAL A 13 6.23 40.27 -7.26
N SER A 14 7.26 39.66 -6.68
CA SER A 14 7.29 38.21 -6.50
C SER A 14 6.66 37.85 -5.17
N TYR A 15 5.82 36.82 -5.16
CA TYR A 15 5.24 36.29 -3.92
C TYR A 15 5.47 34.78 -3.84
N ASP A 16 5.44 34.29 -2.61
CA ASP A 16 5.53 32.86 -2.33
C ASP A 16 4.22 32.35 -1.73
N ASP A 17 3.75 31.21 -2.25
CA ASP A 17 2.59 30.48 -1.75
C ASP A 17 3.00 29.03 -1.41
N LYS A 18 2.02 28.19 -1.06
CA LYS A 18 2.27 26.78 -0.73
C LYS A 18 3.04 26.07 -1.85
N GLU A 19 2.75 26.36 -3.11
CA GLU A 19 3.35 25.70 -4.27
C GLU A 19 4.80 26.16 -4.47
N THR A 20 5.05 27.48 -4.54
CA THR A 20 6.42 27.99 -4.77
C THR A 20 7.35 27.69 -3.60
N PHE A 21 6.83 27.65 -2.37
CA PHE A 21 7.60 27.26 -1.19
C PHE A 21 8.05 25.79 -1.27
N ILE A 22 7.17 24.88 -1.70
CA ILE A 22 7.50 23.48 -1.95
C ILE A 22 8.61 23.37 -3.01
N MET A 23 8.49 24.10 -4.11
CA MET A 23 9.48 24.10 -5.19
C MET A 23 10.87 24.58 -4.72
N ARG A 24 10.93 25.65 -3.91
CA ARG A 24 12.17 26.16 -3.33
C ARG A 24 12.80 25.16 -2.35
N ARG A 25 11.98 24.46 -1.55
CA ARG A 25 12.45 23.39 -0.68
C ARG A 25 13.05 22.23 -1.47
N HIS A 26 12.42 21.81 -2.57
CA HIS A 26 12.99 20.79 -3.45
C HIS A 26 14.31 21.25 -4.08
N TYR A 27 14.38 22.49 -4.56
CA TYR A 27 15.61 23.07 -5.11
C TYR A 27 16.74 23.07 -4.07
N ALA A 28 16.47 23.52 -2.84
CA ALA A 28 17.43 23.53 -1.76
C ALA A 28 17.97 22.13 -1.45
N ARG A 29 17.09 21.13 -1.38
CA ARG A 29 17.49 19.73 -1.13
C ARG A 29 18.31 19.15 -2.27
N LYS A 30 17.90 19.37 -3.53
CA LYS A 30 18.62 18.91 -4.73
C LYS A 30 20.06 19.44 -4.79
N HIS A 31 20.32 20.61 -4.22
CA HIS A 31 21.64 21.25 -4.21
C HIS A 31 22.33 21.19 -2.84
N CYS A 32 21.89 20.31 -1.95
CA CYS A 32 22.47 20.13 -0.60
C CYS A 32 22.53 21.41 0.24
N LEU A 33 21.60 22.36 0.03
CA LEU A 33 21.47 23.57 0.83
C LEU A 33 20.78 23.22 2.16
N LYS A 34 21.42 23.60 3.28
CA LYS A 34 21.03 23.17 4.65
C LYS A 34 19.74 23.81 5.18
N GLY A 35 19.13 24.76 4.48
CA GLY A 35 17.93 25.42 4.95
C GLY A 35 17.33 26.38 3.93
N VAL A 36 16.08 26.76 4.17
CA VAL A 36 15.38 27.83 3.45
C VAL A 36 15.13 28.95 4.45
N MET A 37 15.57 30.16 4.13
CA MET A 37 15.26 31.36 4.88
C MET A 37 14.03 32.01 4.24
N ILE A 38 13.02 32.32 5.04
CA ILE A 38 11.84 33.07 4.61
C ILE A 38 12.03 34.49 5.10
N TRP A 39 12.02 35.43 4.15
CA TRP A 39 11.93 36.85 4.45
C TRP A 39 10.59 37.35 3.92
N SER A 40 9.66 37.65 4.82
CA SER A 40 8.31 38.09 4.49
C SER A 40 8.09 39.52 5.00
N ILE A 41 7.43 40.35 4.19
CA ILE A 41 6.79 41.58 4.64
C ILE A 41 5.39 41.18 5.11
N ASP A 42 5.13 41.29 6.40
CA ASP A 42 3.86 40.89 7.00
C ASP A 42 2.78 41.93 6.70
N GLN A 43 1.79 41.55 5.89
CA GLN A 43 0.49 42.23 5.86
C GLN A 43 -0.52 41.22 6.37
N ASP A 44 -0.79 41.28 7.68
CA ASP A 44 -1.71 40.40 8.37
C ASP A 44 -3.11 40.52 7.74
N ILE A 45 -3.65 39.40 7.28
CA ILE A 45 -5.07 39.22 7.03
C ILE A 45 -5.58 38.39 8.21
N ASP A 46 -6.68 38.81 8.85
CA ASP A 46 -7.23 38.30 10.13
C ASP A 46 -7.34 36.76 10.30
N ASN A 47 -7.09 35.98 9.26
CA ASN A 47 -6.78 34.56 9.34
C ASN A 47 -5.27 34.32 9.48
N LYS A 48 -4.81 34.26 10.74
CA LYS A 48 -3.47 33.81 11.16
C LYS A 48 -3.02 32.55 10.42
N LEU A 49 -2.38 32.70 9.26
CA LEU A 49 -1.56 31.67 8.65
C LEU A 49 -0.21 31.71 9.34
N THR A 50 -0.16 31.38 10.64
CA THR A 50 1.12 31.21 11.32
C THR A 50 1.86 30.06 10.64
N LEU A 51 3.03 30.34 10.06
CA LEU A 51 4.06 29.36 9.75
C LEU A 51 4.59 28.76 11.06
N THR A 52 3.73 28.11 11.82
CA THR A 52 4.18 27.25 12.90
C THR A 52 4.91 26.11 12.22
N GLY A 53 6.22 26.03 12.46
CA GLY A 53 6.98 24.80 12.28
C GLY A 53 6.49 23.73 13.26
N ARG A 54 5.19 23.41 13.23
CA ARG A 54 4.62 22.26 13.90
C ARG A 54 5.37 21.09 13.30
N LYS A 55 6.29 20.49 14.07
CA LYS A 55 6.83 19.17 13.75
C LYS A 55 5.61 18.28 13.56
N THR A 56 5.19 18.08 12.31
CA THR A 56 4.11 17.17 11.98
C THR A 56 4.58 15.82 12.47
N LYS A 57 4.00 15.36 13.58
CA LYS A 57 4.34 14.06 14.14
C LYS A 57 3.98 13.04 13.08
N ILE A 58 4.97 12.36 12.51
CA ILE A 58 4.75 11.36 11.48
C ILE A 58 4.15 10.14 12.19
N PRO A 59 2.90 9.73 11.89
CA PRO A 59 2.28 8.60 12.55
C PRO A 59 3.08 7.33 12.25
N PHE A 60 3.31 6.55 13.31
CA PHE A 60 3.97 5.26 13.27
C PHE A 60 2.99 4.14 13.67
N TYR A 61 3.02 3.04 12.92
CA TYR A 61 2.09 1.94 13.03
C TYR A 61 2.82 0.68 13.51
N ILE A 62 2.39 0.16 14.65
CA ILE A 62 2.77 -1.14 15.19
C ILE A 62 1.65 -2.08 14.79
N ILE A 63 1.90 -2.84 13.73
CA ILE A 63 0.91 -3.67 13.06
C ILE A 63 1.08 -5.09 13.56
N ALA A 64 0.09 -5.62 14.27
CA ALA A 64 0.12 -7.02 14.65
C ALA A 64 -0.13 -7.91 13.43
N HIS A 65 0.83 -8.78 13.14
CA HIS A 65 0.77 -9.76 12.06
C HIS A 65 -0.25 -10.85 12.38
N MET A 66 -0.97 -11.37 11.37
CA MET A 66 -1.87 -12.52 11.50
C MET A 66 -2.90 -12.37 12.64
N ALA A 67 -3.48 -11.18 12.79
CA ALA A 67 -4.48 -10.90 13.82
C ALA A 67 -5.86 -11.52 13.46
N ASN A 68 -5.89 -12.72 12.87
CA ASN A 68 -7.04 -13.34 12.20
C ASN A 68 -8.17 -13.85 13.08
N THR A 69 -8.04 -13.74 14.41
CA THR A 69 -9.06 -14.20 15.35
C THR A 69 -9.35 -13.09 16.34
N ARG A 70 -10.57 -13.05 16.89
CA ARG A 70 -10.89 -12.09 17.97
C ARG A 70 -9.92 -12.22 19.16
N THR A 71 -9.46 -13.44 19.47
CA THR A 71 -8.46 -13.70 20.51
C THR A 71 -7.09 -13.07 20.19
N SER A 72 -6.58 -13.26 18.97
CA SER A 72 -5.30 -12.68 18.56
C SER A 72 -5.35 -11.17 18.41
N LEU A 73 -6.50 -10.63 17.99
CA LEU A 73 -6.80 -9.20 17.98
C LEU A 73 -6.80 -8.61 19.40
N ASP A 74 -7.55 -9.17 20.34
CA ASP A 74 -7.59 -8.69 21.73
C ASP A 74 -6.20 -8.75 22.38
N TRP A 75 -5.45 -9.82 22.11
CA TRP A 75 -4.06 -9.92 22.52
C TRP A 75 -3.23 -8.80 21.90
N ALA A 76 -3.29 -8.58 20.59
CA ALA A 76 -2.50 -7.56 19.90
C ALA A 76 -2.72 -6.16 20.51
N ILE A 77 -3.97 -5.76 20.72
CA ILE A 77 -4.31 -4.45 21.32
C ILE A 77 -3.80 -4.35 22.75
N LYS A 78 -3.99 -5.40 23.57
CA LYS A 78 -3.46 -5.45 24.94
C LYS A 78 -1.93 -5.33 24.98
N ASN A 79 -1.25 -5.77 23.93
CA ASN A 79 0.21 -5.72 23.80
C ASN A 79 0.73 -4.41 23.20
N GLY A 80 -0.15 -3.46 22.87
CA GLY A 80 0.21 -2.12 22.43
C GLY A 80 0.22 -1.91 20.91
N ALA A 81 -0.35 -2.84 20.14
CA ALA A 81 -0.63 -2.61 18.73
C ALA A 81 -1.63 -1.46 18.57
N ASN A 82 -1.38 -0.60 17.59
CA ASN A 82 -2.33 0.42 17.12
C ASN A 82 -2.80 0.15 15.69
N ALA A 83 -2.35 -0.96 15.10
CA ALA A 83 -2.78 -1.43 13.80
C ALA A 83 -2.75 -2.96 13.77
N ILE A 84 -3.47 -3.56 12.83
CA ILE A 84 -3.50 -5.01 12.63
C ILE A 84 -3.45 -5.36 11.14
N GLU A 85 -2.92 -6.53 10.85
CA GLU A 85 -2.99 -7.16 9.53
C GLU A 85 -3.85 -8.44 9.65
N ASN A 86 -4.69 -8.65 8.64
CA ASN A 86 -5.64 -9.74 8.57
C ASN A 86 -5.64 -10.42 7.19
N ASP A 87 -5.45 -11.73 7.19
CA ASP A 87 -5.36 -12.57 6.01
C ASP A 87 -6.76 -12.93 5.47
N LEU A 88 -7.31 -12.13 4.57
CA LEU A 88 -8.68 -12.34 4.09
C LEU A 88 -8.77 -13.44 3.03
N GLN A 89 -9.62 -14.43 3.31
CA GLN A 89 -9.96 -15.52 2.40
C GLN A 89 -11.27 -15.28 1.68
N PHE A 90 -11.36 -15.83 0.46
CA PHE A 90 -12.53 -15.69 -0.42
C PHE A 90 -13.12 -17.04 -0.84
N ASP A 91 -14.44 -17.10 -1.00
CA ASP A 91 -15.14 -18.24 -1.59
C ASP A 91 -14.91 -18.33 -3.11
N GLN A 92 -15.37 -19.40 -3.74
CA GLN A 92 -15.23 -19.65 -5.19
C GLN A 92 -15.83 -18.56 -6.10
N ARG A 93 -16.71 -17.70 -5.57
CA ARG A 93 -17.31 -16.57 -6.29
C ARG A 93 -16.56 -15.25 -6.06
N GLY A 94 -15.57 -15.25 -5.17
CA GLY A 94 -14.83 -14.05 -4.79
C GLY A 94 -15.43 -13.30 -3.61
N ASN A 95 -16.37 -13.88 -2.84
CA ASN A 95 -16.88 -13.21 -1.65
C ASN A 95 -15.93 -13.40 -0.46
N PRO A 96 -15.67 -12.36 0.35
CA PRO A 96 -14.99 -12.48 1.65
C PRO A 96 -15.67 -13.51 2.57
N VAL A 97 -14.89 -14.38 3.24
CA VAL A 97 -15.45 -15.44 4.11
C VAL A 97 -14.88 -15.43 5.52
N LYS A 98 -13.55 -15.53 5.62
CA LYS A 98 -12.87 -15.71 6.91
C LYS A 98 -11.50 -15.08 6.88
N PHE A 99 -10.94 -14.81 8.05
CA PHE A 99 -9.53 -14.50 8.17
C PHE A 99 -8.74 -15.76 8.48
N GLU A 100 -7.73 -16.08 7.68
CA GLU A 100 -6.84 -17.23 7.87
C GLU A 100 -5.63 -17.12 6.92
N HIS A 101 -4.42 -17.36 7.43
CA HIS A 101 -3.19 -17.28 6.64
C HIS A 101 -2.98 -18.46 5.66
N GLN A 102 -3.53 -19.65 5.95
CA GLN A 102 -3.41 -20.91 5.19
C GLN A 102 -2.03 -21.58 5.10
N HIS A 103 -0.93 -20.85 5.27
CA HIS A 103 0.43 -21.39 5.19
C HIS A 103 1.08 -21.67 6.56
N VAL A 104 2.26 -22.28 6.53
CA VAL A 104 3.10 -22.50 7.73
C VAL A 104 3.41 -21.15 8.37
N CYS A 105 3.38 -21.12 9.70
CA CYS A 105 3.71 -19.95 10.50
C CYS A 105 5.10 -19.37 10.18
N ASP A 106 5.29 -18.08 10.48
CA ASP A 106 6.63 -17.52 10.68
C ASP A 106 7.43 -18.38 11.68
N CYS A 107 8.70 -18.63 11.37
CA CYS A 107 9.48 -19.67 12.03
C CYS A 107 9.72 -19.49 13.54
N ILE A 108 9.35 -18.34 14.12
CA ILE A 108 9.60 -17.97 15.53
C ILE A 108 8.41 -18.32 16.44
N CYS A 109 7.27 -18.78 15.88
CA CYS A 109 6.04 -19.05 16.63
C CYS A 109 6.19 -19.97 17.85
N VAL A 110 7.20 -20.84 17.88
CA VAL A 110 7.37 -21.88 18.91
C VAL A 110 8.29 -21.46 20.07
N ILE A 111 9.06 -20.37 19.94
CA ILE A 111 10.26 -20.15 20.80
C ILE A 111 10.14 -18.94 21.74
N ASN A 112 9.07 -18.14 21.70
CA ASN A 112 9.03 -16.87 22.45
C ASN A 112 7.69 -16.60 23.18
N ASP A 113 7.79 -16.18 24.44
CA ASP A 113 6.66 -15.84 25.33
C ASP A 113 5.98 -14.50 25.05
N ASP A 114 6.49 -13.76 24.07
CA ASP A 114 5.95 -12.47 23.64
C ASP A 114 5.69 -12.49 22.13
N HIS A 115 4.83 -13.41 21.69
CA HIS A 115 4.55 -13.69 20.28
C HIS A 115 3.07 -14.01 20.03
N ILE A 116 2.50 -13.54 18.92
CA ILE A 116 1.06 -13.71 18.63
C ILE A 116 0.62 -15.17 18.54
N CYS A 117 1.46 -16.04 17.99
CA CYS A 117 1.23 -17.49 17.91
C CYS A 117 0.88 -18.18 19.24
N GLN A 118 1.26 -17.61 20.38
CA GLN A 118 0.92 -18.21 21.68
C GLN A 118 -0.59 -18.27 21.93
N VAL A 119 -1.32 -17.23 21.50
CA VAL A 119 -2.79 -17.21 21.63
C VAL A 119 -3.49 -17.93 20.48
N LEU A 120 -2.73 -18.42 19.50
CA LEU A 120 -3.20 -19.23 18.38
C LEU A 120 -2.81 -20.71 18.53
N HIS A 121 -2.38 -21.14 19.73
CA HIS A 121 -1.93 -22.51 19.99
C HIS A 121 -0.81 -22.99 19.04
N ASN A 122 0.09 -22.08 18.67
CA ASN A 122 1.17 -22.31 17.69
C ASN A 122 0.67 -22.74 16.30
N LYS A 123 -0.55 -22.33 15.93
CA LYS A 123 -1.14 -22.57 14.62
C LYS A 123 -1.27 -21.28 13.82
N CYS A 124 -1.20 -21.44 12.51
CA CYS A 124 -1.38 -20.36 11.53
C CYS A 124 -2.47 -20.69 10.50
N SER A 125 -3.12 -21.84 10.66
CA SER A 125 -4.25 -22.26 9.86
C SER A 125 -5.17 -23.18 10.68
N GLY A 126 -6.40 -23.34 10.20
CA GLY A 126 -7.41 -24.17 10.84
C GLY A 126 -8.21 -23.44 11.91
N PRO A 127 -9.14 -24.15 12.60
CA PRO A 127 -10.19 -23.51 13.41
C PRO A 127 -9.70 -22.68 14.61
N GLN A 128 -8.47 -22.89 15.06
CA GLN A 128 -7.87 -22.13 16.18
C GLN A 128 -7.14 -20.86 15.72
N ALA A 129 -6.85 -20.75 14.42
CA ALA A 129 -6.14 -19.63 13.81
C ALA A 129 -6.98 -18.95 12.70
N SER A 130 -8.29 -19.17 12.73
CA SER A 130 -9.23 -18.56 11.81
C SER A 130 -10.51 -18.14 12.52
N ASP A 131 -11.17 -17.12 12.00
CA ASP A 131 -12.43 -16.63 12.49
C ASP A 131 -13.27 -16.12 11.32
N ASP A 132 -14.59 -16.09 11.51
CA ASP A 132 -15.52 -15.55 10.53
C ASP A 132 -15.23 -14.06 10.29
N ALA A 133 -15.08 -13.67 9.02
CA ALA A 133 -14.56 -12.35 8.68
C ALA A 133 -15.53 -11.23 9.12
N GLU A 134 -16.84 -11.47 9.04
CA GLU A 134 -17.85 -10.51 9.48
C GLU A 134 -17.75 -10.30 10.99
N ARG A 135 -17.82 -11.37 11.78
CA ARG A 135 -17.75 -11.28 13.25
C ARG A 135 -16.44 -10.67 13.73
N HIS A 136 -15.34 -10.99 13.07
CA HIS A 136 -14.03 -10.44 13.39
C HIS A 136 -13.98 -8.93 13.15
N LEU A 137 -14.42 -8.45 11.98
CA LEU A 137 -14.44 -7.02 11.66
C LEU A 137 -15.37 -6.23 12.59
N GLN A 138 -16.55 -6.77 12.88
CA GLN A 138 -17.50 -6.13 13.80
C GLN A 138 -16.96 -6.04 15.23
N HIS A 139 -16.09 -6.97 15.64
CA HIS A 139 -15.35 -6.89 16.90
C HIS A 139 -14.26 -5.82 16.83
N ALA A 140 -13.46 -5.80 15.77
CA ALA A 140 -12.41 -4.80 15.54
C ALA A 140 -12.97 -3.37 15.52
N ALA A 141 -14.13 -3.15 14.90
CA ALA A 141 -14.79 -1.85 14.80
C ALA A 141 -15.08 -1.19 16.16
N LYS A 142 -15.29 -2.01 17.20
CA LYS A 142 -15.61 -1.55 18.57
C LYS A 142 -14.36 -1.18 19.38
N LEU A 143 -13.16 -1.51 18.89
CA LEU A 143 -11.90 -1.27 19.59
C LEU A 143 -11.39 0.15 19.28
N VAL A 144 -11.33 1.00 20.30
CA VAL A 144 -11.05 2.45 20.16
C VAL A 144 -9.60 2.79 19.78
N ASN A 145 -8.67 1.84 19.84
CA ASN A 145 -7.24 2.07 19.68
C ASN A 145 -6.67 1.63 18.32
N ILE A 146 -7.51 1.22 17.37
CA ILE A 146 -7.06 0.75 16.05
C ILE A 146 -7.06 1.93 15.07
N ALA A 147 -5.87 2.35 14.67
CA ALA A 147 -5.66 3.42 13.70
C ALA A 147 -5.68 2.94 12.24
N LEU A 148 -5.29 1.68 12.04
CA LEU A 148 -5.14 1.08 10.71
C LEU A 148 -5.46 -0.42 10.75
N ILE A 149 -6.21 -0.89 9.77
CA ILE A 149 -6.41 -2.31 9.47
C ILE A 149 -5.85 -2.58 8.08
N ILE A 150 -4.98 -3.57 7.94
CA ILE A 150 -4.48 -4.06 6.66
C ILE A 150 -5.23 -5.34 6.33
N ILE A 151 -5.87 -5.35 5.17
CA ILE A 151 -6.52 -6.52 4.60
C ILE A 151 -5.53 -7.13 3.60
N ASP A 152 -4.80 -8.16 4.04
CA ASP A 152 -3.98 -8.99 3.15
C ASP A 152 -4.92 -9.95 2.41
N SER A 153 -5.24 -9.57 1.18
CA SER A 153 -6.22 -10.30 0.39
C SER A 153 -5.55 -11.51 -0.26
N LYS A 154 -5.89 -12.72 0.20
CA LYS A 154 -5.32 -13.99 -0.28
C LYS A 154 -5.92 -14.44 -1.62
N VAL A 155 -5.91 -13.53 -2.58
CA VAL A 155 -6.24 -13.79 -3.98
C VAL A 155 -5.04 -14.38 -4.71
N LYS A 156 -5.28 -15.09 -5.82
CA LYS A 156 -4.19 -15.71 -6.60
C LYS A 156 -4.24 -15.20 -8.04
N SER A 157 -3.08 -14.95 -8.64
CA SER A 157 -2.95 -14.44 -10.01
C SER A 157 -3.69 -15.30 -11.04
N ASN A 158 -3.76 -16.60 -10.83
CA ASN A 158 -4.44 -17.54 -11.73
C ASN A 158 -5.98 -17.61 -11.56
N TRP A 159 -6.59 -16.70 -10.79
CA TRP A 159 -8.05 -16.66 -10.60
C TRP A 159 -8.82 -16.10 -11.80
N GLY A 160 -8.12 -15.52 -12.79
CA GLY A 160 -8.74 -14.96 -13.99
C GLY A 160 -9.89 -14.02 -13.63
N LYS A 161 -11.10 -14.28 -14.15
CA LYS A 161 -12.31 -13.47 -13.92
C LYS A 161 -12.74 -13.37 -12.46
N ARG A 162 -12.28 -14.24 -11.56
CA ARG A 162 -12.59 -14.14 -10.11
C ARG A 162 -11.81 -13.03 -9.40
N LEU A 163 -10.68 -12.57 -9.93
CA LEU A 163 -9.92 -11.43 -9.37
C LEU A 163 -10.76 -10.15 -9.29
N PRO A 164 -11.34 -9.64 -10.40
CA PRO A 164 -12.16 -8.43 -10.35
C PRO A 164 -13.45 -8.62 -9.54
N GLU A 165 -14.06 -9.81 -9.55
CA GLU A 165 -15.23 -10.09 -8.69
C GLU A 165 -14.89 -9.99 -7.20
N ALA A 166 -13.73 -10.51 -6.79
CA ALA A 166 -13.25 -10.39 -5.42
C ALA A 166 -12.95 -8.93 -5.02
N GLY A 167 -12.33 -8.17 -5.93
CA GLY A 167 -12.03 -6.75 -5.69
C GLY A 167 -13.30 -5.92 -5.57
N LYS A 168 -14.32 -6.22 -6.38
CA LYS A 168 -15.63 -5.57 -6.29
C LYS A 168 -16.37 -5.91 -4.98
N ALA A 169 -16.19 -7.11 -4.45
CA ALA A 169 -16.89 -7.58 -3.26
C ALA A 169 -16.28 -7.08 -1.93
N VAL A 170 -14.96 -6.86 -1.88
CA VAL A 170 -14.26 -6.55 -0.61
C VAL A 170 -14.68 -5.22 0.01
N VAL A 171 -14.90 -4.18 -0.81
CA VAL A 171 -15.24 -2.85 -0.29
C VAL A 171 -16.64 -2.80 0.33
N PRO A 172 -17.73 -3.22 -0.34
CA PRO A 172 -19.05 -3.26 0.29
C PRO A 172 -19.10 -4.15 1.54
N PHE A 173 -18.29 -5.20 1.58
CA PHE A 173 -18.17 -6.05 2.76
C PHE A 173 -17.54 -5.31 3.94
N LEU A 174 -16.46 -4.55 3.71
CA LEU A 174 -15.81 -3.71 4.73
C LEU A 174 -16.68 -2.52 5.14
N ASP A 175 -17.35 -1.85 4.20
CA ASP A 175 -18.31 -0.79 4.49
C ASP A 175 -19.33 -1.26 5.52
N ARG A 176 -20.00 -2.38 5.23
CA ARG A 176 -21.07 -2.95 6.07
C ARG A 176 -20.58 -3.50 7.40
N ASN A 177 -19.48 -4.25 7.42
CA ASN A 177 -19.10 -5.04 8.59
C ASN A 177 -18.04 -4.38 9.47
N LEU A 178 -17.41 -3.30 8.99
CA LEU A 178 -16.37 -2.59 9.73
C LEU A 178 -16.75 -1.12 9.94
N PHE A 179 -16.99 -0.37 8.86
CA PHE A 179 -17.17 1.08 8.97
C PHE A 179 -18.55 1.47 9.51
N GLU A 180 -19.63 0.84 9.04
CA GLU A 180 -20.98 1.04 9.56
C GLU A 180 -21.10 0.57 11.04
N TYR A 181 -20.22 -0.35 11.46
CA TYR A 181 -20.10 -0.80 12.85
C TYR A 181 -19.26 0.13 13.74
N GLY A 182 -18.82 1.26 13.22
CA GLY A 182 -18.21 2.33 14.01
C GLY A 182 -16.69 2.43 13.92
N TYR A 183 -16.03 1.69 13.03
CA TYR A 183 -14.59 1.84 12.84
C TYR A 183 -14.23 3.24 12.32
N ARG A 184 -13.24 3.86 12.97
CA ARG A 184 -12.86 5.27 12.72
C ARG A 184 -11.55 5.44 11.96
N GLY A 185 -10.67 4.43 12.01
CA GLY A 185 -9.35 4.47 11.39
C GLY A 185 -9.37 4.27 9.87
N ASN A 186 -8.18 4.04 9.32
CA ASN A 186 -7.98 3.79 7.89
C ASN A 186 -7.90 2.28 7.60
N VAL A 187 -8.11 1.92 6.34
CA VAL A 187 -7.95 0.55 5.81
C VAL A 187 -6.98 0.55 4.64
N ILE A 188 -6.02 -0.37 4.65
CA ILE A 188 -5.23 -0.72 3.47
C ILE A 188 -5.78 -2.03 2.91
N ILE A 189 -6.12 -2.05 1.63
CA ILE A 189 -6.40 -3.28 0.89
C ILE A 189 -5.13 -3.63 0.11
N GLY A 190 -4.48 -4.71 0.54
CA GLY A 190 -3.29 -5.26 -0.08
C GLY A 190 -3.58 -6.58 -0.79
N SER A 191 -2.67 -6.94 -1.68
CA SER A 191 -2.60 -8.25 -2.35
C SER A 191 -1.14 -8.51 -2.69
N GLY A 192 -0.75 -9.79 -2.77
CA GLY A 192 0.64 -10.23 -2.98
C GLY A 192 1.39 -9.49 -4.09
N GLU A 193 1.25 -9.97 -5.32
CA GLU A 193 2.01 -9.46 -6.47
C GLU A 193 1.16 -8.53 -7.35
N VAL A 194 1.81 -7.68 -8.14
CA VAL A 194 1.20 -6.84 -9.20
C VAL A 194 0.43 -7.69 -10.20
N LYS A 195 0.73 -8.99 -10.31
CA LYS A 195 -0.06 -9.97 -11.08
C LYS A 195 -1.53 -10.04 -10.68
N THR A 196 -1.87 -9.55 -9.49
CA THR A 196 -3.25 -9.44 -9.00
C THR A 196 -3.87 -8.07 -9.30
N TYR A 197 -3.30 -7.31 -10.25
CA TYR A 197 -3.72 -5.96 -10.65
C TYR A 197 -5.24 -5.79 -10.79
N GLU A 198 -5.95 -6.73 -11.43
CA GLU A 198 -7.39 -6.64 -11.63
C GLU A 198 -8.19 -6.66 -10.31
N TYR A 199 -7.68 -7.33 -9.27
CA TYR A 199 -8.28 -7.28 -7.94
C TYR A 199 -8.17 -5.88 -7.33
N ILE A 200 -6.96 -5.31 -7.29
CA ILE A 200 -6.73 -3.98 -6.72
C ILE A 200 -7.47 -2.90 -7.52
N LYS A 201 -7.46 -2.98 -8.85
CA LYS A 201 -8.21 -2.07 -9.71
C LYS A 201 -9.71 -2.11 -9.40
N ALA A 202 -10.32 -3.30 -9.34
CA ALA A 202 -11.73 -3.43 -9.02
C ALA A 202 -12.07 -2.96 -7.59
N ALA A 203 -11.18 -3.19 -6.63
CA ALA A 203 -11.32 -2.69 -5.26
C ALA A 203 -11.24 -1.16 -5.19
N ILE A 204 -10.35 -0.53 -5.96
CA ILE A 204 -10.27 0.94 -6.07
C ILE A 204 -11.55 1.51 -6.69
N GLU A 205 -12.04 0.90 -7.77
CA GLU A 205 -13.30 1.31 -8.41
C GLU A 205 -14.49 1.20 -7.45
N ALA A 206 -14.56 0.12 -6.66
CA ALA A 206 -15.58 -0.03 -5.62
C ALA A 206 -15.42 1.01 -4.50
N ALA A 207 -14.19 1.24 -4.02
CA ALA A 207 -13.90 2.23 -2.98
C ALA A 207 -14.25 3.66 -3.39
N ASN A 208 -14.08 4.03 -4.66
CA ASN A 208 -14.47 5.35 -5.17
C ASN A 208 -15.97 5.65 -5.02
N ASN A 209 -16.80 4.60 -4.95
CA ASN A 209 -18.24 4.70 -4.74
C ASN A 209 -18.65 4.56 -3.25
N SER A 210 -17.71 4.23 -2.36
CA SER A 210 -17.97 4.11 -0.92
C SER A 210 -18.08 5.49 -0.26
N PRO A 211 -18.96 5.68 0.74
CA PRO A 211 -18.95 6.89 1.58
C PRO A 211 -17.64 7.06 2.37
N TYR A 212 -16.84 6.00 2.46
CA TYR A 212 -15.57 5.97 3.20
C TYR A 212 -14.34 6.02 2.29
N LYS A 213 -14.49 6.40 1.02
CA LYS A 213 -13.42 6.44 0.00
C LYS A 213 -12.09 7.08 0.46
N THR A 214 -12.13 8.09 1.31
CA THR A 214 -10.92 8.78 1.82
C THR A 214 -10.16 8.00 2.88
N ARG A 215 -10.68 6.86 3.32
CA ARG A 215 -10.10 5.97 4.34
C ARG A 215 -9.58 4.66 3.76
N TYR A 216 -9.75 4.44 2.46
CA TYR A 216 -9.21 3.27 1.74
C TYR A 216 -7.90 3.63 1.06
N TYR A 217 -6.90 2.78 1.27
CA TYR A 217 -5.57 2.84 0.66
C TYR A 217 -5.20 1.50 0.05
N PHE A 218 -4.29 1.50 -0.93
CA PHE A 218 -4.00 0.32 -1.74
C PHE A 218 -2.51 0.08 -1.93
N THR A 219 -2.12 -1.20 -2.01
CA THR A 219 -0.73 -1.63 -2.26
C THR A 219 -0.67 -2.99 -2.95
N PHE A 220 0.45 -3.26 -3.59
CA PHE A 220 0.95 -4.61 -3.86
C PHE A 220 2.10 -4.86 -2.88
N ASP A 221 2.15 -5.98 -2.17
CA ASP A 221 2.96 -6.12 -0.94
C ASP A 221 4.06 -7.20 -0.97
N GLN A 222 4.25 -7.89 -2.10
CA GLN A 222 5.26 -8.95 -2.29
C GLN A 222 6.26 -8.67 -3.44
N GLU A 223 6.39 -7.41 -3.88
CA GLU A 223 7.32 -7.01 -4.96
C GLU A 223 8.75 -6.71 -4.46
N GLY A 224 9.07 -7.07 -3.21
CA GLY A 224 10.40 -6.87 -2.63
C GLY A 224 10.87 -5.42 -2.74
N ASP A 225 12.03 -5.20 -3.37
CA ASP A 225 12.66 -3.88 -3.55
C ASP A 225 12.12 -3.07 -4.77
N ASP A 226 11.14 -3.58 -5.55
CA ASP A 226 10.56 -2.86 -6.71
C ASP A 226 9.56 -1.76 -6.30
N TYR A 227 10.00 -0.84 -5.44
CA TYR A 227 9.26 0.36 -5.07
C TYR A 227 8.71 1.12 -6.29
N SER A 228 9.56 1.33 -7.29
CA SER A 228 9.22 2.13 -8.46
C SER A 228 8.15 1.47 -9.32
N GLY A 229 8.20 0.15 -9.51
CA GLY A 229 7.16 -0.60 -10.21
C GLY A 229 5.81 -0.53 -9.50
N VAL A 230 5.78 -0.78 -8.18
CA VAL A 230 4.56 -0.75 -7.37
C VAL A 230 3.91 0.63 -7.39
N ILE A 231 4.65 1.67 -7.03
CA ILE A 231 4.09 3.02 -6.93
C ILE A 231 3.70 3.56 -8.30
N ALA A 232 4.45 3.27 -9.36
CA ALA A 232 4.07 3.71 -10.70
C ALA A 232 2.80 3.00 -11.20
N MET A 233 2.61 1.72 -10.84
CA MET A 233 1.38 1.00 -11.16
C MET A 233 0.18 1.60 -10.42
N LEU A 234 0.29 1.78 -9.11
CA LEU A 234 -0.77 2.37 -8.28
C LEU A 234 -1.06 3.82 -8.69
N SER A 235 -0.05 4.58 -9.14
CA SER A 235 -0.22 5.96 -9.59
C SER A 235 -1.14 6.11 -10.80
N ARG A 236 -1.42 5.03 -11.52
CA ARG A 236 -2.39 5.02 -12.62
C ARG A 236 -3.83 4.85 -12.14
N LEU A 237 -4.01 4.34 -10.93
CA LEU A 237 -5.29 3.91 -10.38
C LEU A 237 -5.81 4.85 -9.28
N THR A 238 -4.92 5.32 -8.39
CA THR A 238 -5.34 6.06 -7.20
C THR A 238 -4.23 6.92 -6.60
N ASP A 239 -4.62 8.01 -5.94
CA ASP A 239 -3.76 8.81 -5.07
C ASP A 239 -3.73 8.30 -3.63
N ASN A 240 -4.66 7.43 -3.25
CA ASN A 240 -4.66 6.76 -1.94
C ASN A 240 -3.79 5.50 -1.99
N ARG A 241 -2.49 5.68 -2.25
CA ARG A 241 -1.54 4.59 -2.41
C ARG A 241 -0.48 4.57 -1.33
N VAL A 242 -0.07 3.37 -0.96
CA VAL A 242 0.96 3.09 0.05
C VAL A 242 1.94 2.07 -0.51
N TYR A 243 3.07 1.90 0.16
CA TYR A 243 4.06 0.91 -0.20
C TYR A 243 4.27 -0.08 0.96
N GLY A 244 3.74 -1.28 0.79
CA GLY A 244 4.08 -2.43 1.61
C GLY A 244 5.16 -3.27 0.93
N THR A 245 6.10 -3.79 1.71
CA THR A 245 7.00 -4.85 1.24
C THR A 245 7.40 -5.73 2.42
N GLY A 246 7.94 -6.91 2.15
CA GLY A 246 8.31 -7.81 3.22
C GLY A 246 8.50 -9.25 2.79
N LEU A 247 9.00 -10.03 3.74
CA LEU A 247 9.18 -11.47 3.63
C LEU A 247 9.05 -12.08 5.03
N ALA A 248 8.73 -13.37 5.07
CA ALA A 248 8.67 -14.14 6.31
C ALA A 248 9.93 -13.92 7.17
N SER A 249 9.74 -13.72 8.48
CA SER A 249 10.78 -13.18 9.38
C SER A 249 12.03 -14.06 9.53
N CYS A 250 12.00 -15.28 9.00
CA CYS A 250 13.09 -16.24 9.02
C CYS A 250 13.98 -16.28 7.78
N LEU A 251 13.66 -15.55 6.73
CA LEU A 251 14.51 -15.51 5.54
C LEU A 251 15.59 -14.41 5.69
N PRO A 252 16.82 -14.64 5.18
CA PRO A 252 17.95 -13.73 5.39
C PRO A 252 17.90 -12.47 4.49
N GLU A 253 16.92 -12.38 3.59
CA GLU A 253 16.77 -11.30 2.63
C GLU A 253 16.40 -9.97 3.30
N THR A 254 16.79 -8.87 2.67
CA THR A 254 16.51 -7.52 3.16
C THR A 254 15.95 -6.66 2.04
N TYR A 255 14.97 -5.81 2.37
CA TYR A 255 14.37 -4.84 1.45
C TYR A 255 14.74 -3.41 1.82
N TYR A 256 16.02 -3.20 2.16
CA TYR A 256 16.50 -1.89 2.56
C TYR A 256 16.39 -0.87 1.43
N SER A 257 16.68 -1.27 0.19
CA SER A 257 16.70 -0.32 -0.91
C SER A 257 15.28 0.15 -1.28
N GLY A 258 14.29 -0.74 -1.22
CA GLY A 258 12.88 -0.42 -1.41
C GLY A 258 12.37 0.54 -0.33
N ILE A 259 12.69 0.27 0.94
CA ILE A 259 12.28 1.14 2.06
C ILE A 259 12.98 2.51 2.02
N GLU A 260 14.25 2.60 1.64
CA GLU A 260 14.93 3.89 1.48
C GLU A 260 14.33 4.72 0.35
N LYS A 261 14.08 4.09 -0.80
CA LYS A 261 13.35 4.74 -1.90
C LYS A 261 11.96 5.17 -1.49
N ALA A 262 11.25 4.36 -0.69
CA ALA A 262 9.95 4.74 -0.15
C ALA A 262 10.06 5.93 0.81
N ALA A 263 11.08 5.98 1.67
CA ALA A 263 11.31 7.13 2.54
C ALA A 263 11.53 8.42 1.73
N GLU A 264 12.29 8.34 0.63
CA GLU A 264 12.50 9.45 -0.31
C GLU A 264 11.22 9.83 -1.06
N GLY A 265 10.56 8.85 -1.67
CA GLY A 265 9.35 9.05 -2.45
C GLY A 265 8.20 9.63 -1.64
N LYS A 266 8.11 9.32 -0.34
CA LYS A 266 7.18 9.99 0.56
C LYS A 266 7.47 11.49 0.66
N THR A 267 8.74 11.89 0.73
CA THR A 267 9.10 13.32 0.74
C THR A 267 8.83 14.02 -0.58
N ASN A 268 8.69 13.25 -1.66
CA ASN A 268 8.26 13.68 -2.98
C ASN A 268 6.74 13.54 -3.20
N TYR A 269 5.97 13.18 -2.17
CA TYR A 269 4.51 13.01 -2.23
C TYR A 269 4.04 11.93 -3.22
N GLU A 270 4.83 10.88 -3.38
CA GLU A 270 4.55 9.77 -4.30
C GLU A 270 3.59 8.74 -3.69
N HIS A 271 3.56 8.61 -2.36
CA HIS A 271 2.69 7.72 -1.58
C HIS A 271 2.51 8.24 -0.15
N GLY A 272 1.50 7.73 0.56
CA GLY A 272 1.13 8.21 1.90
C GLY A 272 1.87 7.54 3.06
N LEU A 273 2.14 6.25 2.94
CA LEU A 273 2.68 5.40 4.00
C LEU A 273 3.59 4.33 3.41
N SER A 274 4.66 3.99 4.12
CA SER A 274 5.44 2.77 3.89
C SER A 274 5.48 1.86 5.12
N TYR A 275 5.32 0.55 4.91
CA TYR A 275 5.45 -0.45 5.95
C TYR A 275 6.27 -1.66 5.50
N ILE A 276 6.83 -2.38 6.47
CA ILE A 276 7.65 -3.57 6.25
C ILE A 276 7.10 -4.75 7.06
N TRP A 277 7.11 -5.95 6.48
CA TRP A 277 6.74 -7.19 7.14
C TRP A 277 7.79 -8.31 6.90
N THR A 278 7.85 -9.38 7.69
CA THR A 278 7.51 -9.40 9.12
C THR A 278 8.80 -9.22 9.93
N LEU A 279 8.83 -8.27 10.87
CA LEU A 279 10.02 -8.02 11.70
C LEU A 279 9.81 -8.51 13.13
N ASP A 280 10.63 -9.45 13.59
CA ASP A 280 10.59 -9.98 14.97
C ASP A 280 11.91 -9.80 15.74
N LYS A 281 12.97 -9.35 15.05
CA LYS A 281 14.28 -9.07 15.64
C LYS A 281 14.40 -7.59 15.97
N GLU A 282 14.85 -7.29 17.18
CA GLU A 282 15.08 -5.91 17.64
C GLU A 282 16.05 -5.15 16.73
N SER A 283 17.14 -5.80 16.28
CA SER A 283 18.09 -5.20 15.35
C SER A 283 17.44 -4.81 14.03
N SER A 284 16.63 -5.70 13.44
CA SER A 284 15.90 -5.43 12.20
C SER A 284 14.88 -4.30 12.38
N MET A 285 14.09 -4.30 13.45
CA MET A 285 13.14 -3.21 13.74
C MET A 285 13.87 -1.86 13.82
N LYS A 286 14.95 -1.78 14.60
CA LYS A 286 15.74 -0.54 14.73
C LYS A 286 16.31 -0.07 13.39
N GLU A 287 16.81 -1.00 12.57
CA GLU A 287 17.42 -0.69 11.29
C GLU A 287 16.39 -0.16 10.26
N TYR A 288 15.23 -0.81 10.13
CA TYR A 288 14.18 -0.31 9.24
C TYR A 288 13.56 1.01 9.71
N ILE A 289 13.44 1.22 11.04
CA ILE A 289 13.01 2.52 11.58
C ILE A 289 14.04 3.62 11.25
N LYS A 290 15.34 3.32 11.34
CA LYS A 290 16.41 4.25 10.95
C LYS A 290 16.33 4.60 9.45
N ARG A 291 15.98 3.64 8.61
CA ARG A 291 15.80 3.82 7.15
C ARG A 291 14.50 4.53 6.76
N GLY A 292 13.62 4.80 7.71
CA GLY A 292 12.48 5.68 7.52
C GLY A 292 11.14 4.97 7.30
N VAL A 293 11.04 3.67 7.59
CA VAL A 293 9.74 2.99 7.58
C VAL A 293 8.78 3.62 8.59
N GLN A 294 7.48 3.56 8.32
CA GLN A 294 6.44 4.09 9.20
C GLN A 294 5.53 3.03 9.81
N GLY A 295 5.47 1.84 9.23
CA GLY A 295 4.75 0.71 9.78
C GLY A 295 5.66 -0.49 9.91
N ILE A 296 5.54 -1.22 11.02
CA ILE A 296 6.16 -2.53 11.18
C ILE A 296 5.06 -3.53 11.43
N VAL A 297 4.96 -4.52 10.56
CA VAL A 297 4.21 -5.75 10.80
C VAL A 297 5.10 -6.70 11.59
N THR A 298 4.60 -7.19 12.72
CA THR A 298 5.37 -7.99 13.66
C THR A 298 4.50 -9.00 14.39
N ASN A 299 5.11 -10.12 14.75
CA ASN A 299 4.52 -11.05 15.70
C ASN A 299 4.82 -10.66 17.16
N ARG A 300 5.80 -9.77 17.41
CA ARG A 300 6.30 -9.35 18.73
C ARG A 300 5.90 -7.92 19.06
N VAL A 301 4.61 -7.72 19.23
CA VAL A 301 3.97 -6.40 19.38
C VAL A 301 4.56 -5.56 20.51
N ARG A 302 4.77 -6.12 21.72
CA ARG A 302 5.32 -5.34 22.84
C ARG A 302 6.75 -4.88 22.57
N LEU A 303 7.56 -5.71 21.91
CA LEU A 303 8.92 -5.36 21.52
C LEU A 303 8.92 -4.19 20.54
N ALA A 304 8.12 -4.27 19.47
CA ALA A 304 8.00 -3.20 18.49
C ALA A 304 7.51 -1.90 19.13
N ARG A 305 6.52 -1.98 20.03
CA ARG A 305 6.03 -0.84 20.82
C ARG A 305 7.16 -0.16 21.60
N ARG A 306 7.90 -0.95 22.40
CA ARG A 306 9.01 -0.45 23.22
C ARG A 306 10.09 0.22 22.37
N ILE A 307 10.45 -0.40 21.23
CA ILE A 307 11.47 0.16 20.33
C ILE A 307 10.98 1.47 19.72
N ALA A 308 9.74 1.51 19.21
CA ALA A 308 9.17 2.72 18.62
C ALA A 308 9.16 3.88 19.64
N GLU A 309 8.73 3.62 20.88
CA GLU A 309 8.74 4.63 21.95
C GLU A 309 10.16 5.06 22.33
N SER A 310 11.11 4.12 22.47
CA SER A 310 12.51 4.44 22.79
C SER A 310 13.20 5.29 21.71
N GLN A 311 12.72 5.20 20.47
CA GLN A 311 13.18 6.01 19.33
C GLN A 311 12.31 7.25 19.10
N GLY A 312 11.44 7.60 20.06
CA GLY A 312 10.64 8.82 20.03
C GLY A 312 9.57 8.86 18.93
N ARG A 313 9.12 7.69 18.46
CA ARG A 313 8.08 7.61 17.40
C ARG A 313 6.72 7.99 17.96
N TYR A 314 5.97 8.74 17.17
CA TYR A 314 4.59 9.08 17.48
C TYR A 314 3.68 7.93 17.05
N ILE A 315 3.05 7.27 18.03
CA ILE A 315 2.14 6.17 17.75
C ILE A 315 0.82 6.70 17.19
N ALA A 316 0.50 6.27 15.98
CA ALA A 316 -0.68 6.71 15.24
C ALA A 316 -1.98 6.47 16.03
N GLN A 317 -2.88 7.42 15.92
CA GLN A 317 -4.26 7.39 16.41
C GLN A 317 -5.22 7.23 15.23
N TYR A 318 -6.45 6.79 15.49
CA TYR A 318 -7.47 6.64 14.44
C TYR A 318 -7.81 7.93 13.68
N SER A 319 -7.55 9.09 14.29
CA SER A 319 -7.77 10.40 13.68
C SER A 319 -6.61 10.88 12.81
N ASP A 320 -5.45 10.19 12.87
CA ASP A 320 -4.31 10.60 12.08
C ASP A 320 -4.54 10.23 10.61
N PRO A 321 -4.41 11.20 9.69
CA PRO A 321 -4.57 10.92 8.28
C PRO A 321 -3.33 10.23 7.74
N ILE A 322 -3.54 9.32 6.79
CA ILE A 322 -2.48 8.94 5.84
C ILE A 322 -2.48 10.02 4.74
N PRO A 323 -1.35 10.67 4.43
CA PRO A 323 -1.30 11.66 3.36
C PRO A 323 -1.69 11.05 2.01
N ILE A 324 -2.45 11.79 1.19
CA ILE A 324 -2.70 11.43 -0.21
C ILE A 324 -1.47 11.77 -1.07
N SER A 325 -1.24 10.98 -2.12
CA SER A 325 -0.24 11.30 -3.13
C SER A 325 -0.64 12.51 -3.95
N THR A 326 0.35 13.26 -4.43
CA THR A 326 0.13 14.37 -5.38
C THR A 326 1.08 14.34 -6.56
N ALA A 327 2.16 13.55 -6.48
CA ALA A 327 3.04 13.33 -7.62
C ALA A 327 2.46 12.26 -8.55
N SER A 328 2.47 12.50 -9.86
CA SER A 328 2.20 11.45 -10.85
C SER A 328 3.50 10.72 -11.18
N ILE A 329 3.48 9.39 -11.11
CA ILE A 329 4.66 8.55 -11.37
C ILE A 329 4.48 7.80 -12.67
N VAL A 330 5.43 8.00 -13.59
CA VAL A 330 5.41 7.36 -14.91
C VAL A 330 5.75 5.89 -14.74
N SER A 331 4.90 5.02 -15.30
CA SER A 331 5.19 3.59 -15.33
C SER A 331 6.42 3.27 -16.16
N PRO A 332 7.29 2.36 -15.68
CA PRO A 332 8.41 1.89 -16.46
C PRO A 332 7.95 1.34 -17.82
N ASN A 333 8.78 1.46 -18.84
CA ASN A 333 8.51 0.91 -20.18
C ASN A 333 8.68 -0.62 -20.18
N LYS A 334 7.89 -1.31 -19.36
CA LYS A 334 7.86 -2.76 -19.17
C LYS A 334 6.41 -3.27 -19.17
N CYS A 335 6.23 -4.49 -19.61
CA CYS A 335 5.02 -5.28 -19.44
C CYS A 335 5.43 -6.76 -19.42
N ASP A 336 4.57 -7.63 -18.90
CA ASP A 336 4.86 -9.04 -18.81
C ASP A 336 3.61 -9.91 -18.98
N CYS A 337 3.83 -11.18 -19.31
CA CYS A 337 2.77 -12.14 -19.58
C CYS A 337 3.06 -13.50 -18.93
N ASP A 338 2.04 -14.10 -18.32
CA ASP A 338 2.13 -15.42 -17.69
C ASP A 338 1.60 -16.51 -18.64
N TYR A 339 2.18 -17.69 -18.51
CA TYR A 339 1.74 -18.86 -19.27
C TYR A 339 0.54 -19.53 -18.60
N HIS A 340 -0.42 -19.92 -19.44
CA HIS A 340 -1.52 -20.80 -19.11
C HIS A 340 -1.59 -21.93 -20.15
N PRO A 341 -2.21 -23.08 -19.82
CA PRO A 341 -2.38 -24.16 -20.80
C PRO A 341 -3.06 -23.65 -22.08
N GLY A 342 -2.27 -23.52 -23.16
CA GLY A 342 -2.76 -23.06 -24.47
C GLY A 342 -2.18 -21.72 -24.94
N GLY A 343 -1.69 -20.84 -24.04
CA GLY A 343 -1.19 -19.53 -24.44
C GLY A 343 -0.85 -18.59 -23.29
N CYS A 344 -0.79 -17.29 -23.59
CA CYS A 344 -0.39 -16.25 -22.65
C CYS A 344 -1.56 -15.40 -22.15
N THR A 345 -1.43 -14.87 -20.93
CA THR A 345 -2.24 -13.76 -20.39
C THR A 345 -1.32 -12.63 -19.94
N VAL A 346 -1.82 -11.39 -19.93
CA VAL A 346 -1.03 -10.25 -19.44
C VAL A 346 -0.99 -10.33 -17.92
N SER A 347 0.20 -10.41 -17.34
CA SER A 347 0.41 -10.43 -15.89
C SER A 347 0.91 -9.08 -15.37
N TRP A 348 1.54 -8.27 -16.22
CA TRP A 348 1.92 -6.89 -15.90
C TRP A 348 1.48 -5.96 -17.04
N PRO A 349 0.44 -5.13 -16.85
CA PRO A 349 -0.06 -4.25 -17.90
C PRO A 349 0.99 -3.25 -18.40
N ALA A 350 0.97 -2.96 -19.70
CA ALA A 350 1.82 -1.94 -20.31
C ALA A 350 1.56 -0.54 -19.72
N PRO A 351 2.54 0.38 -19.79
CA PRO A 351 2.31 1.78 -19.40
C PRO A 351 1.26 2.43 -20.30
N ASN A 352 0.70 3.55 -19.82
CA ASN A 352 -0.30 4.32 -20.57
C ASN A 352 0.20 4.66 -21.99
N GLU A 353 -0.72 4.66 -22.96
CA GLU A 353 -0.47 4.89 -24.39
C GLU A 353 0.42 3.82 -25.07
N LYS A 354 0.55 2.65 -24.45
CA LYS A 354 1.25 1.47 -25.00
C LYS A 354 0.39 0.21 -24.87
N ALA A 355 0.79 -0.86 -25.54
CA ALA A 355 0.17 -2.16 -25.40
C ALA A 355 1.22 -3.23 -25.07
N CYS A 356 0.79 -4.34 -24.47
CA CYS A 356 1.68 -5.46 -24.18
C CYS A 356 1.53 -6.53 -25.25
N LYS A 357 2.62 -6.81 -25.97
CA LYS A 357 2.70 -7.95 -26.88
C LYS A 357 3.24 -9.15 -26.11
N CYS A 358 2.39 -10.15 -25.87
CA CYS A 358 2.81 -11.40 -25.28
C CYS A 358 3.47 -12.33 -26.30
N HIS A 359 4.51 -13.04 -25.87
CA HIS A 359 5.27 -13.98 -26.67
C HIS A 359 5.24 -15.36 -26.02
N TYR A 360 4.51 -16.31 -26.62
CA TYR A 360 4.50 -17.69 -26.17
C TYR A 360 5.74 -18.45 -26.65
N LYS A 361 6.45 -19.10 -25.71
CA LYS A 361 7.63 -19.92 -25.98
C LYS A 361 7.27 -21.38 -25.81
N ALA A 362 6.74 -21.98 -26.89
CA ALA A 362 6.15 -23.33 -26.88
C ALA A 362 7.07 -24.44 -26.33
N LEU A 363 8.38 -24.37 -26.55
CA LEU A 363 9.33 -25.37 -26.04
C LEU A 363 9.58 -25.27 -24.53
N GLN A 364 9.32 -24.12 -23.93
CA GLN A 364 9.60 -23.83 -22.53
C GLN A 364 8.32 -23.73 -21.69
N TRP A 365 7.14 -23.75 -22.33
CA TRP A 365 5.84 -23.48 -21.69
C TRP A 365 5.90 -22.22 -20.84
N THR A 366 6.49 -21.16 -21.40
CA THR A 366 6.61 -19.86 -20.76
C THR A 366 6.08 -18.76 -21.68
N CYS A 367 5.72 -17.65 -21.05
CA CYS A 367 5.34 -16.42 -21.72
C CYS A 367 6.29 -15.29 -21.28
N SER A 368 6.34 -14.24 -22.09
CA SER A 368 7.03 -13.00 -21.77
C SER A 368 6.35 -11.84 -22.48
N GLY A 369 6.43 -10.62 -21.93
CA GLY A 369 5.87 -9.42 -22.55
C GLY A 369 6.91 -8.52 -23.22
N SER A 370 6.49 -7.79 -24.26
CA SER A 370 7.22 -6.63 -24.76
C SER A 370 6.27 -5.46 -25.00
N VAL A 371 6.68 -4.26 -24.59
CA VAL A 371 5.89 -3.05 -24.80
C VAL A 371 5.94 -2.62 -26.27
N VAL A 372 4.79 -2.41 -26.88
CA VAL A 372 4.63 -1.95 -28.27
C VAL A 372 3.75 -0.70 -28.33
N SER A 373 3.86 0.05 -29.43
CA SER A 373 2.94 1.16 -29.71
C SER A 373 1.54 0.64 -30.04
N CYS A 374 0.52 1.41 -29.69
CA CYS A 374 -0.88 1.14 -30.00
C CYS A 374 -1.58 2.41 -30.50
N ASP A 375 -2.77 2.25 -31.06
CA ASP A 375 -3.60 3.39 -31.46
C ASP A 375 -4.12 4.12 -30.20
N SER A 376 -3.66 5.36 -30.00
CA SER A 376 -4.03 6.21 -28.87
C SER A 376 -5.53 6.51 -28.79
N LYS A 377 -6.32 6.25 -29.84
CA LYS A 377 -7.78 6.34 -29.78
C LYS A 377 -8.42 5.18 -29.00
N ASN A 378 -7.75 4.02 -28.91
CA ASN A 378 -8.27 2.86 -28.20
C ASN A 378 -8.22 3.09 -26.67
N LYS A 379 -9.33 2.80 -25.97
CA LYS A 379 -9.43 2.98 -24.51
C LYS A 379 -8.40 2.17 -23.73
N LYS A 380 -8.15 0.93 -24.15
CA LYS A 380 -7.15 0.03 -23.55
C LYS A 380 -5.72 0.36 -23.98
N CYS A 381 -5.53 1.17 -25.03
CA CYS A 381 -4.23 1.80 -25.28
C CYS A 381 -3.99 2.96 -24.31
N LYS A 382 -5.01 3.81 -24.08
CA LYS A 382 -4.90 4.93 -23.12
C LYS A 382 -4.67 4.45 -21.70
N ASN A 383 -5.44 3.45 -21.26
CA ASN A 383 -5.37 2.86 -19.94
C ASN A 383 -5.30 1.32 -20.04
N PRO A 384 -4.11 0.76 -20.32
CA PRO A 384 -3.95 -0.68 -20.44
C PRO A 384 -4.21 -1.40 -19.13
N ASP A 385 -4.84 -2.56 -19.21
CA ASP A 385 -5.09 -3.44 -18.08
C ASP A 385 -4.73 -4.89 -18.47
N ALA A 386 -5.02 -5.86 -17.61
CA ALA A 386 -4.71 -7.26 -17.85
C ALA A 386 -5.87 -8.01 -18.53
N SER A 387 -6.69 -7.30 -19.32
CA SER A 387 -7.81 -7.93 -20.05
C SER A 387 -7.38 -8.50 -21.41
N PHE A 388 -8.16 -9.47 -21.90
CA PHE A 388 -8.00 -10.02 -23.25
C PHE A 388 -7.96 -8.92 -24.33
N GLU A 389 -8.87 -7.93 -24.26
CA GLU A 389 -8.90 -6.80 -25.19
C GLU A 389 -7.58 -5.99 -25.18
N ALA A 390 -6.97 -5.79 -24.01
CA ALA A 390 -5.68 -5.11 -23.91
C ALA A 390 -4.54 -5.93 -24.54
N CYS A 391 -4.59 -7.26 -24.42
CA CYS A 391 -3.64 -8.17 -25.05
C CYS A 391 -3.75 -8.14 -26.58
N GLU A 392 -4.97 -8.20 -27.13
CA GLU A 392 -5.21 -8.21 -28.59
C GLU A 392 -4.63 -6.96 -29.27
N ILE A 393 -4.70 -5.80 -28.63
CA ILE A 393 -4.11 -4.55 -29.14
C ILE A 393 -2.59 -4.67 -29.28
N GLY A 394 -1.94 -5.42 -28.41
CA GLY A 394 -0.50 -5.71 -28.48
C GLY A 394 -0.13 -6.64 -29.64
N LYS A 395 -1.11 -7.32 -30.26
CA LYS A 395 -0.90 -8.27 -31.36
C LYS A 395 0.11 -9.38 -31.01
N GLY A 396 -0.03 -9.92 -29.80
CA GLY A 396 0.74 -11.05 -29.29
C GLY A 396 -0.09 -12.32 -29.18
N ASP A 397 0.42 -13.30 -28.44
CA ASP A 397 -0.32 -14.50 -28.05
C ASP A 397 -1.26 -14.17 -26.89
N CYS A 398 -2.56 -14.42 -27.06
CA CYS A 398 -3.57 -14.16 -26.04
C CYS A 398 -4.44 -15.40 -25.78
N ASP A 399 -3.94 -16.59 -26.12
CA ASP A 399 -4.72 -17.83 -26.13
C ASP A 399 -4.90 -18.42 -24.71
N GLY A 400 -4.28 -17.81 -23.69
CA GLY A 400 -4.36 -18.24 -22.29
C GLY A 400 -5.52 -17.66 -21.48
N TYR A 401 -6.37 -16.80 -22.06
CA TYR A 401 -7.42 -16.03 -21.38
C TYR A 401 -8.73 -16.77 -21.09
#